data_AF-J4IBY0-F1
#
_entry.id   AF-J4IBY0-F1
#
_cell.length_a   1.000
_cell.length_b   1.000
_cell.length_c   1.000
_cell.angle_alpha   90.00
_cell.angle_beta   90.00
_cell.angle_gamma   90.00
#
_symmetry.space_group_name_H-M   'P 1'
#
loop_
_entity.id
_entity.type
_entity.pdbx_description
1 polymer ?
#
loop_
_entity_poly.entity_id
_entity_poly.type
_entity_poly.pdbx_seq_one_letter_code
_entity_poly.pdbx_strand_id
1 'polypeptide(L)'
;MVAMLTIRFRAKADGLESSIVCANHSNSLTDALLLVTAIPFKRRNLLRLTAKSTQFGRKTLTSWLIESAGTVPIKRRKDYPDGQADNTNVMLKLIEALEYGDAVCLFPEGMSRYHPTIAPLKTGVARLVSDVLSRNRHKPDFEVAVLTCSITYMHRQHFRSDVLVTFNAPMKFTPRNNPELLLPVEYDNIRALTVQMHQQISSGTLDAPSWKLIRNAKLAARIYAPLGTTMSLGDYVRVVRTFLEAFKLAEQPVSESGSEGELANREGALREDTKIRRLGNDLKVYQDMLARWGIKDDRVRKPLPAHIIIYRIFVRLGWAIFLFTISIPGLLLWLPVFIATFIAVSRFKRTGPVWDTWDEIAQYKLIYGLVSGVCVWGISVLLTLPFAPITALLVPGLMWMALRWMEDAISAFRAFAALMRLLRMGQSCFAQLHAMRKGLHERVTEFAVNTLGLPPDPEHYFAESGGKEKGRVKGRWASKTKYFSVRRRRKRDWNETLRLYDQVDYPEDE
;
A
#
# COMPACT_ATOMS: atom_id res chain seq x y z
N MET A 1 -14.01 -15.03 4.29
CA MET A 1 -13.50 -13.75 3.75
C MET A 1 -12.12 -13.48 4.34
N VAL A 2 -11.06 -13.91 3.66
CA VAL A 2 -9.67 -13.53 3.98
C VAL A 2 -9.08 -13.14 2.64
N ALA A 3 -8.66 -11.88 2.50
CA ALA A 3 -7.79 -11.51 1.39
C ALA A 3 -6.56 -12.41 1.54
N MET A 4 -6.48 -13.46 0.72
CA MET A 4 -5.30 -14.30 0.67
C MET A 4 -4.22 -13.39 0.09
N LEU A 5 -3.52 -12.63 0.92
CA LEU A 5 -2.25 -12.02 0.59
C LEU A 5 -1.26 -13.16 0.70
N THR A 6 -0.61 -13.52 -0.41
CA THR A 6 0.54 -14.42 -0.32
C THR A 6 1.74 -13.50 -0.18
N ILE A 7 2.05 -13.16 1.07
CA ILE A 7 3.30 -12.50 1.44
C ILE A 7 4.36 -13.58 1.34
N ARG A 8 5.32 -13.39 0.43
CA ARG A 8 6.53 -14.22 0.41
C ARG A 8 7.58 -13.49 1.21
N PHE A 9 7.95 -14.06 2.33
CA PHE A 9 9.14 -13.66 3.07
C PHE A 9 10.36 -13.81 2.17
N ARG A 10 11.16 -12.75 2.08
CA ARG A 10 12.56 -12.83 1.62
C ARG A 10 13.55 -12.59 2.77
N ALA A 11 13.11 -12.83 3.99
CA ALA A 11 13.98 -13.13 5.12
C ALA A 11 13.59 -14.54 5.59
N LYS A 12 14.55 -15.46 5.57
CA LYS A 12 14.47 -16.70 6.32
C LYS A 12 14.16 -16.31 7.77
N ALA A 13 12.92 -16.47 8.21
CA ALA A 13 12.60 -16.46 9.63
C ALA A 13 12.97 -17.82 10.21
N ASP A 14 14.21 -18.27 10.02
CA ASP A 14 14.76 -19.43 10.73
C ASP A 14 15.31 -18.86 12.05
N GLY A 15 14.61 -19.15 13.16
CA GLY A 15 14.83 -18.50 14.46
C GLY A 15 14.05 -17.17 14.60
N LEU A 16 12.88 -17.18 15.24
CA LEU A 16 12.36 -15.93 15.81
C LEU A 16 13.02 -15.83 17.19
N GLU A 17 14.24 -15.30 17.20
CA GLU A 17 14.84 -14.73 18.40
C GLU A 17 13.96 -13.55 18.85
N SER A 18 14.02 -13.13 20.12
CA SER A 18 13.23 -12.04 20.69
C SER A 18 13.14 -10.83 19.73
N SER A 19 11.95 -10.55 19.20
CA SER A 19 11.81 -9.65 18.05
C SER A 19 10.77 -8.56 18.25
N ILE A 20 11.11 -7.31 17.93
CA ILE A 20 10.17 -6.21 17.84
C ILE A 20 9.87 -5.95 16.37
N VAL A 21 8.65 -6.25 15.92
CA VAL A 21 8.16 -5.95 14.58
C VAL A 21 7.57 -4.55 14.58
N CYS A 22 8.11 -3.63 13.79
CA CYS A 22 7.60 -2.26 13.73
C CYS A 22 7.33 -1.77 12.30
N ALA A 23 6.16 -1.18 12.07
CA ALA A 23 5.73 -0.73 10.76
C ALA A 23 5.15 0.68 10.75
N ASN A 24 5.13 1.32 9.57
CA ASN A 24 4.28 2.50 9.37
C ASN A 24 2.80 2.11 9.49
N HIS A 25 1.97 3.07 9.91
CA HIS A 25 0.56 2.88 10.23
C HIS A 25 -0.33 3.79 9.38
N SER A 26 -0.65 3.31 8.18
CA SER A 26 -1.37 4.10 7.18
C SER A 26 -2.85 3.74 7.03
N ASN A 27 -3.30 2.63 7.63
CA ASN A 27 -4.65 2.07 7.42
C ASN A 27 -5.17 1.28 8.64
N SER A 28 -4.95 1.81 9.84
CA SER A 28 -5.51 1.35 11.12
C SER A 28 -5.54 -0.19 11.24
N LEU A 29 -6.70 -0.80 11.47
CA LEU A 29 -6.87 -2.26 11.62
C LEU A 29 -6.30 -3.08 10.45
N THR A 30 -6.30 -2.54 9.23
CA THR A 30 -5.81 -3.25 8.04
C THR A 30 -4.32 -3.53 8.14
N ASP A 31 -3.53 -2.61 8.69
CA ASP A 31 -2.08 -2.78 8.83
C ASP A 31 -1.76 -3.94 9.77
N ALA A 32 -2.43 -4.00 10.91
CA ALA A 32 -2.28 -5.09 11.88
C ALA A 32 -2.63 -6.45 11.27
N LEU A 33 -3.74 -6.53 10.52
CA LEU A 33 -4.14 -7.76 9.83
C LEU A 33 -3.12 -8.17 8.75
N LEU A 34 -2.53 -7.21 8.03
CA LEU A 34 -1.48 -7.50 7.04
C LEU A 34 -0.25 -8.10 7.70
N LEU A 35 0.23 -7.55 8.82
CA LEU A 35 1.38 -8.08 9.54
C LEU A 35 1.11 -9.48 10.11
N VAL A 36 -0.05 -9.70 10.75
CA VAL A 36 -0.44 -11.02 11.27
C VAL A 36 -0.53 -12.05 10.14
N THR A 37 -1.14 -11.68 9.01
CA THR A 37 -1.27 -12.59 7.87
C THR A 37 0.05 -12.82 7.14
N ALA A 38 0.99 -11.88 7.24
CA ALA A 38 2.36 -12.07 6.81
C ALA A 38 2.99 -13.20 7.59
N ILE A 39 2.95 -13.15 8.93
CA ILE A 39 3.64 -14.12 9.80
C ILE A 39 3.11 -15.55 9.56
N PRO A 40 4.01 -16.55 9.42
CA PRO A 40 3.62 -17.94 9.21
C PRO A 40 2.66 -18.42 10.30
N PHE A 41 1.61 -19.15 9.91
CA PHE A 41 0.54 -19.57 10.83
C PHE A 41 1.07 -20.21 12.13
N LYS A 42 2.09 -21.07 12.02
CA LYS A 42 2.73 -21.75 13.16
C LYS A 42 3.38 -20.82 14.20
N ARG A 43 3.68 -19.57 13.84
CA ARG A 43 4.37 -18.60 14.70
C ARG A 43 3.50 -17.41 15.12
N ARG A 44 2.23 -17.36 14.69
CA ARG A 44 1.33 -16.26 15.05
C ARG A 44 1.06 -16.18 16.54
N ASN A 45 1.07 -17.31 17.24
CA ASN A 45 0.88 -17.38 18.70
C ASN A 45 2.02 -16.72 19.49
N LEU A 46 3.16 -16.46 18.85
CA LEU A 46 4.28 -15.72 19.46
C LEU A 46 4.16 -14.21 19.28
N LEU A 47 3.20 -13.74 18.46
CA LEU A 47 3.03 -12.32 18.21
C LEU A 47 2.15 -11.68 19.28
N ARG A 48 2.68 -10.68 19.99
CA ARG A 48 1.95 -9.79 20.89
C ARG A 48 1.70 -8.49 20.15
N LEU A 49 0.47 -8.28 19.71
CA LEU A 49 0.07 -7.04 19.06
C LEU A 49 -0.19 -5.95 20.11
N THR A 50 -0.09 -4.69 19.71
CA THR A 50 -0.47 -3.57 20.56
C THR A 50 -1.58 -2.78 19.89
N ALA A 51 -2.58 -2.36 20.66
CA ALA A 51 -3.74 -1.65 20.14
C ALA A 51 -4.10 -0.46 21.03
N LYS A 52 -4.81 0.52 20.46
CA LYS A 52 -5.26 1.71 21.17
C LYS A 52 -6.15 1.30 22.34
N SER A 53 -5.83 1.74 23.56
CA SER A 53 -6.59 1.42 24.76
C SER A 53 -8.10 1.71 24.64
N THR A 54 -8.49 2.78 23.95
CA THR A 54 -9.92 3.13 23.76
C THR A 54 -10.68 2.14 22.87
N GLN A 55 -10.01 1.22 22.17
CA GLN A 55 -10.64 0.18 21.36
C GLN A 55 -11.05 -1.05 22.17
N PHE A 56 -10.58 -1.15 23.42
CA PHE A 56 -10.90 -2.24 24.35
C PHE A 56 -12.17 -1.94 25.17
N GLY A 57 -12.82 -3.00 25.67
CA GLY A 57 -13.98 -2.89 26.56
C GLY A 57 -15.24 -2.35 25.88
N ARG A 58 -15.26 -2.25 24.55
CA ARG A 58 -16.45 -1.87 23.79
C ARG A 58 -17.24 -3.13 23.45
N LYS A 59 -18.58 -3.06 23.43
CA LYS A 59 -19.45 -4.15 22.94
C LYS A 59 -19.47 -4.22 21.40
N THR A 60 -18.31 -4.10 20.76
CA THR A 60 -18.16 -4.12 19.30
C THR A 60 -17.29 -5.30 18.87
N LEU A 61 -17.51 -5.78 17.63
CA LEU A 61 -16.71 -6.87 17.06
C LEU A 61 -15.21 -6.54 16.95
N THR A 62 -14.88 -5.25 16.78
CA THR A 62 -13.48 -4.79 16.79
C THR A 62 -12.81 -4.98 18.13
N SER A 63 -13.48 -4.61 19.24
CA SER A 63 -12.99 -4.82 20.60
C SER A 63 -12.79 -6.30 20.85
N TRP A 64 -13.80 -7.12 20.52
CA TRP A 64 -13.72 -8.57 20.67
C TRP A 64 -12.56 -9.18 19.86
N LEU A 65 -12.37 -8.76 18.60
CA LEU A 65 -11.29 -9.27 17.75
C LEU A 65 -9.91 -8.87 18.28
N ILE A 66 -9.77 -7.62 18.72
CA ILE A 66 -8.53 -7.07 19.29
C ILE A 66 -8.17 -7.83 20.59
N GLU A 67 -9.15 -8.01 21.48
CA GLU A 67 -8.98 -8.77 22.73
C GLU A 67 -8.67 -10.25 22.47
N SER A 68 -9.38 -10.89 21.54
CA SER A 68 -9.17 -12.29 21.16
C SER A 68 -7.83 -12.54 20.47
N ALA A 69 -7.24 -11.51 19.86
CA ALA A 69 -5.92 -11.60 19.22
C ALA A 69 -4.75 -11.49 20.22
N GLY A 70 -5.01 -11.42 21.53
CA GLY A 70 -3.97 -11.29 22.55
C GLY A 70 -3.24 -9.95 22.48
N THR A 71 -3.94 -8.89 22.04
CA THR A 71 -3.35 -7.56 21.94
C THR A 71 -3.22 -6.89 23.32
N VAL A 72 -2.17 -6.09 23.50
CA VAL A 72 -1.91 -5.35 24.73
C VAL A 72 -2.38 -3.89 24.56
N PRO A 73 -3.20 -3.34 25.47
CA PRO A 73 -3.72 -1.98 25.36
C PRO A 73 -2.62 -0.94 25.64
N ILE A 74 -2.37 -0.03 24.71
CA ILE A 74 -1.47 1.11 24.91
C ILE A 74 -2.29 2.40 24.99
N LYS A 75 -2.10 3.17 26.07
CA LYS A 75 -2.65 4.51 26.22
C LYS A 75 -1.80 5.51 25.43
N ARG A 76 -2.44 6.31 24.57
CA ARG A 76 -1.76 7.42 23.87
C ARG A 76 -2.25 8.73 24.45
N ARG A 77 -1.33 9.64 24.76
CA ARG A 77 -1.65 10.94 25.39
C ARG A 77 -2.77 11.72 24.67
N LYS A 78 -2.76 11.70 23.33
CA LYS A 78 -3.76 12.38 22.50
C LYS A 78 -5.21 11.86 22.64
N ASP A 79 -5.41 10.70 23.25
CA ASP A 79 -6.74 10.08 23.38
C ASP A 79 -7.39 10.33 24.75
N TYR A 80 -6.69 10.99 25.67
CA TYR A 80 -7.15 11.25 27.03
C TYR A 80 -7.17 12.76 27.29
N PRO A 81 -8.30 13.34 27.77
CA PRO A 81 -8.42 14.79 28.01
C PRO A 81 -7.35 15.35 28.95
N ASP A 82 -6.96 14.56 29.95
CA ASP A 82 -5.99 14.97 30.98
C ASP A 82 -4.52 14.83 30.52
N GLY A 83 -4.27 14.34 29.30
CA GLY A 83 -2.92 14.12 28.75
C GLY A 83 -2.07 13.05 29.46
N GLN A 84 -2.56 12.50 30.57
CA GLN A 84 -1.94 11.46 31.38
C GLN A 84 -2.04 10.10 30.65
N ALA A 85 -0.90 9.46 30.42
CA ALA A 85 -0.84 8.11 29.85
C ALA A 85 0.22 7.30 30.59
N ASP A 86 -0.22 6.51 31.57
CA ASP A 86 0.63 5.52 32.22
C ASP A 86 0.53 4.17 31.47
N ASN A 87 1.68 3.72 30.96
CA ASN A 87 1.85 2.44 30.28
C ASN A 87 2.89 1.54 30.99
N THR A 88 3.29 1.85 32.23
CA THR A 88 4.39 1.16 32.92
C THR A 88 4.18 -0.36 32.97
N ASN A 89 3.02 -0.80 33.45
CA ASN A 89 2.65 -2.22 33.51
C ASN A 89 2.60 -2.89 32.13
N VAL A 90 2.19 -2.16 31.11
CA VAL A 90 2.11 -2.66 29.73
C VAL A 90 3.50 -2.86 29.16
N MET A 91 4.39 -1.88 29.34
CA MET A 91 5.78 -1.96 28.89
C MET A 91 6.52 -3.11 29.58
N LEU A 92 6.32 -3.30 30.89
CA LEU A 92 6.88 -4.44 31.63
C LEU A 92 6.47 -5.79 31.02
N LYS A 93 5.19 -5.98 30.70
CA LYS A 93 4.71 -7.20 30.03
C LYS A 93 5.31 -7.41 28.64
N LEU A 94 5.56 -6.33 27.89
CA LEU A 94 6.21 -6.42 26.58
C LEU A 94 7.69 -6.81 26.73
N ILE A 95 8.38 -6.29 27.75
CA ILE A 95 9.76 -6.67 28.07
C ILE A 95 9.81 -8.17 28.42
N GLU A 96 8.96 -8.62 29.34
CA GLU A 96 8.89 -10.03 29.73
C GLU A 96 8.60 -10.93 28.53
N ALA A 97 7.64 -10.56 27.67
CA ALA A 97 7.35 -11.32 26.46
C ALA A 97 8.59 -11.46 25.55
N LEU A 98 9.34 -10.37 25.35
CA LEU A 98 10.59 -10.42 24.59
C LEU A 98 11.62 -11.31 25.28
N GLU A 99 11.75 -11.29 26.60
CA GLU A 99 12.66 -12.19 27.35
C GLU A 99 12.29 -13.68 27.19
N TYR A 100 11.01 -14.00 27.02
CA TYR A 100 10.52 -15.36 26.73
C TYR A 100 10.69 -15.78 25.25
N GLY A 101 11.17 -14.88 24.38
CA GLY A 101 11.33 -15.16 22.95
C GLY A 101 10.07 -14.92 22.13
N ASP A 102 9.05 -14.25 22.68
CA ASP A 102 7.92 -13.77 21.88
C ASP A 102 8.35 -12.62 20.96
N ALA A 103 7.49 -12.32 19.99
CA ALA A 103 7.61 -11.12 19.16
C ALA A 103 6.57 -10.07 19.55
N VAL A 104 6.98 -8.81 19.63
CA VAL A 104 6.10 -7.68 19.92
C VAL A 104 5.88 -6.85 18.67
N CYS A 105 4.63 -6.55 18.32
CA CYS A 105 4.29 -5.70 17.18
C CYS A 105 3.87 -4.30 17.63
N LEU A 106 4.57 -3.28 17.12
CA LEU A 106 4.36 -1.88 17.46
C LEU A 106 4.25 -1.00 16.20
N PHE A 107 3.42 0.02 16.27
CA PHE A 107 3.33 1.06 15.24
C PHE A 107 3.92 2.36 15.80
N PRO A 108 5.21 2.64 15.59
CA PRO A 108 5.94 3.72 16.28
C PRO A 108 5.41 5.13 15.98
N GLU A 109 4.61 5.34 14.92
CA GLU A 109 3.90 6.61 14.69
C GLU A 109 2.90 6.93 15.82
N GLY A 110 2.33 5.89 16.45
CA GLY A 110 1.29 6.05 17.46
C GLY A 110 0.00 6.70 16.95
N MET A 111 -0.19 6.78 15.64
CA MET A 111 -1.41 7.26 14.98
C MET A 111 -1.47 6.74 13.55
N SER A 112 -2.68 6.61 13.01
CA SER A 112 -2.91 6.42 11.58
C SER A 112 -3.43 7.73 10.99
N ARG A 113 -3.07 8.02 9.74
CA ARG A 113 -3.53 9.20 9.00
C ARG A 113 -3.57 8.94 7.51
N TYR A 114 -4.54 9.56 6.83
CA TYR A 114 -4.55 9.65 5.37
C TYR A 114 -3.61 10.77 4.87
N HIS A 115 -2.28 10.65 5.07
CA HIS A 115 -1.29 11.64 4.62
C HIS A 115 -0.29 11.04 3.60
N PRO A 116 0.39 11.84 2.73
CA PRO A 116 1.46 11.34 1.86
C PRO A 116 2.79 11.11 2.59
N THR A 117 2.97 11.76 3.74
CA THR A 117 4.15 11.61 4.62
C THR A 117 3.88 10.69 5.81
N ILE A 118 4.86 9.87 6.18
CA ILE A 118 4.87 9.10 7.42
C ILE A 118 4.94 10.06 8.62
N ALA A 119 4.21 9.77 9.71
CA ALA A 119 4.33 10.57 10.92
C ALA A 119 5.71 10.40 11.59
N PRO A 120 6.21 11.43 12.32
CA PRO A 120 7.38 11.26 13.16
C PRO A 120 7.22 10.07 14.11
N LEU A 121 8.25 9.22 14.17
CA LEU A 121 8.23 8.06 15.04
C LEU A 121 8.43 8.48 16.50
N LYS A 122 7.66 7.86 17.40
CA LYS A 122 7.86 7.96 18.84
C LYS A 122 9.01 7.05 19.27
N THR A 123 9.72 7.47 20.31
CA THR A 123 10.89 6.78 20.87
C THR A 123 10.57 5.49 21.64
N GLY A 124 9.30 5.08 21.75
CA GLY A 124 8.88 3.95 22.58
C GLY A 124 9.52 2.61 22.20
N VAL A 125 9.74 2.35 20.91
CA VAL A 125 10.44 1.13 20.45
C VAL A 125 11.92 1.15 20.85
N ALA A 126 12.61 2.28 20.65
CA ALA A 126 14.01 2.41 21.02
C ALA A 126 14.22 2.29 22.54
N ARG A 127 13.30 2.84 23.35
CA ARG A 127 13.29 2.65 24.80
C ARG A 127 13.06 1.20 25.19
N LEU A 128 12.11 0.52 24.53
CA LEU A 128 11.86 -0.91 24.78
C LEU A 128 13.12 -1.76 24.53
N VAL A 129 13.87 -1.48 23.46
CA VAL A 129 15.16 -2.13 23.20
C VAL A 129 16.13 -1.88 24.38
N SER A 130 16.33 -0.61 24.76
CA SER A 130 17.20 -0.24 25.88
C SER A 130 16.82 -0.94 27.19
N ASP A 131 15.53 -0.99 27.52
CA ASP A 131 15.02 -1.60 28.76
C ASP A 131 15.25 -3.12 28.77
N VAL A 132 14.96 -3.80 27.65
CA VAL A 132 15.17 -5.25 27.50
C VAL A 132 16.66 -5.59 27.62
N LEU A 133 17.54 -4.86 26.93
CA LEU A 133 18.99 -5.06 27.00
C LEU A 133 19.51 -4.82 28.42
N SER A 134 19.00 -3.78 29.09
CA SER A 134 19.41 -3.43 30.44
C SER A 134 19.03 -4.48 31.47
N ARG A 135 17.82 -5.06 31.40
CA ARG A 135 17.41 -6.19 32.25
C ARG A 135 18.25 -7.44 32.02
N ASN A 136 18.75 -7.64 30.81
CA ASN A 136 19.55 -8.79 30.43
C ASN A 136 21.06 -8.49 30.38
N ARG A 137 21.54 -7.44 31.06
CA ARG A 137 22.96 -7.03 31.05
C ARG A 137 23.94 -8.13 31.44
N HIS A 138 23.53 -9.05 32.31
CA HIS A 138 24.34 -10.19 32.74
C HIS A 138 24.48 -11.30 31.69
N LYS A 139 23.69 -11.24 30.60
CA LYS A 139 23.72 -12.17 29.48
C LYS A 139 24.26 -11.43 28.25
N PRO A 140 25.58 -11.39 28.04
CA PRO A 140 26.19 -10.56 26.99
C PRO A 140 25.73 -10.95 25.57
N ASP A 141 25.31 -12.20 25.39
CA ASP A 141 24.86 -12.76 24.12
C ASP A 141 23.33 -12.80 23.98
N PHE A 142 22.59 -12.21 24.93
CA PHE A 142 21.15 -12.02 24.78
C PHE A 142 20.90 -11.07 23.60
N GLU A 143 20.13 -11.51 22.62
CA GLU A 143 19.85 -10.75 21.41
C GLU A 143 18.38 -10.33 21.35
N VAL A 144 18.14 -9.05 21.03
CA VAL A 144 16.83 -8.56 20.60
C VAL A 144 16.94 -7.98 19.20
N ALA A 145 16.05 -8.38 18.31
CA ALA A 145 16.01 -7.90 16.93
C ALA A 145 14.88 -6.89 16.74
N VAL A 146 15.13 -5.77 16.06
CA VAL A 146 14.10 -4.87 15.54
C VAL A 146 13.91 -5.14 14.06
N LEU A 147 12.75 -5.69 13.71
CA LEU A 147 12.35 -5.96 12.34
C LEU A 147 11.43 -4.85 11.84
N THR A 148 12.01 -3.89 11.11
CA THR A 148 11.21 -2.83 10.48
C THR A 148 10.46 -3.35 9.24
N CYS A 149 9.24 -2.86 9.06
CA CYS A 149 8.35 -3.23 7.96
C CYS A 149 7.81 -1.98 7.28
N SER A 150 7.87 -1.95 5.95
CA SER A 150 7.29 -0.88 5.14
C SER A 150 6.02 -1.39 4.46
N ILE A 151 4.87 -0.78 4.79
CA ILE A 151 3.56 -1.06 4.22
C ILE A 151 3.22 0.03 3.21
N THR A 152 3.18 -0.34 1.93
CA THR A 152 2.99 0.60 0.82
C THR A 152 1.71 0.27 0.05
N TYR A 153 0.69 1.09 0.23
CA TYR A 153 -0.59 0.96 -0.46
C TYR A 153 -0.57 1.67 -1.81
N MET A 154 -1.05 0.99 -2.86
CA MET A 154 -1.29 1.68 -4.14
C MET A 154 -2.48 2.63 -4.01
N HIS A 155 -3.56 2.17 -3.36
CA HIS A 155 -4.75 2.96 -2.99
C HIS A 155 -5.42 2.37 -1.73
N ARG A 156 -5.13 2.92 -0.54
CA ARG A 156 -5.58 2.37 0.76
C ARG A 156 -7.09 2.40 0.98
N GLN A 157 -7.78 3.37 0.40
CA GLN A 157 -9.23 3.59 0.51
C GLN A 157 -10.08 2.70 -0.43
N HIS A 158 -9.44 2.05 -1.41
CA HIS A 158 -10.13 1.28 -2.43
C HIS A 158 -9.99 -0.22 -2.23
N PHE A 159 -11.13 -0.91 -2.18
CA PHE A 159 -11.17 -2.36 -2.14
C PHE A 159 -10.48 -2.94 -3.38
N ARG A 160 -9.80 -4.06 -3.21
CA ARG A 160 -9.08 -4.77 -4.29
C ARG A 160 -7.95 -3.95 -4.93
N SER A 161 -7.45 -2.93 -4.23
CA SER A 161 -6.15 -2.33 -4.50
C SER A 161 -5.01 -3.26 -4.08
N ASP A 162 -3.78 -2.99 -4.55
CA ASP A 162 -2.59 -3.75 -4.13
C ASP A 162 -1.88 -3.05 -2.96
N VAL A 163 -1.26 -3.88 -2.13
CA VAL A 163 -0.40 -3.44 -1.03
C VAL A 163 0.90 -4.24 -1.10
N LEU A 164 2.03 -3.55 -0.92
CA LEU A 164 3.34 -4.14 -0.75
C LEU A 164 3.69 -4.12 0.74
N VAL A 165 4.08 -5.26 1.30
CA VAL A 165 4.67 -5.35 2.63
C VAL A 165 6.11 -5.78 2.46
N THR A 166 7.04 -4.90 2.82
CA THR A 166 8.48 -5.15 2.73
C THR A 166 9.02 -5.32 4.14
N PHE A 167 9.64 -6.46 4.42
CA PHE A 167 10.43 -6.68 5.62
C PHE A 167 11.87 -6.27 5.33
N ASN A 168 12.40 -5.35 6.13
CA ASN A 168 13.78 -4.88 5.97
C ASN A 168 14.75 -5.80 6.72
N ALA A 169 16.05 -5.57 6.54
CA ALA A 169 17.07 -6.29 7.30
C ALA A 169 16.89 -6.03 8.82
N PRO A 170 16.87 -7.07 9.66
CA PRO A 170 16.69 -6.90 11.10
C PRO A 170 17.89 -6.17 11.71
N MET A 171 17.62 -5.21 12.59
CA MET A 171 18.64 -4.58 13.43
C MET A 171 18.78 -5.41 14.70
N LYS A 172 19.93 -6.06 14.89
CA LYS A 172 20.20 -6.95 16.03
C LYS A 172 20.94 -6.18 17.11
N PHE A 173 20.49 -6.29 18.35
CA PHE A 173 21.09 -5.61 19.49
C PHE A 173 21.43 -6.61 20.59
N THR A 174 22.59 -6.43 21.22
CA THR A 174 23.04 -7.24 22.36
C THR A 174 23.64 -6.34 23.43
N PRO A 175 23.65 -6.73 24.72
CA PRO A 175 24.33 -5.95 25.74
C PRO A 175 25.83 -5.77 25.46
N ARG A 176 26.47 -6.75 24.81
CA ARG A 176 27.90 -6.72 24.46
C ARG A 176 28.21 -5.69 23.36
N ASN A 177 27.44 -5.70 22.28
CA ASN A 177 27.74 -4.89 21.09
C ASN A 177 27.10 -3.49 21.14
N ASN A 178 26.15 -3.26 22.06
CA ASN A 178 25.42 -2.01 22.19
C ASN A 178 25.39 -1.49 23.64
N PRO A 179 26.56 -1.30 24.30
CA PRO A 179 26.61 -0.79 25.66
C PRO A 179 26.00 0.61 25.80
N GLU A 180 26.00 1.41 24.73
CA GLU A 180 25.42 2.75 24.65
C GLU A 180 23.89 2.78 24.81
N LEU A 181 23.23 1.62 24.67
CA LEU A 181 21.79 1.43 24.87
C LEU A 181 21.46 0.84 26.25
N LEU A 182 22.45 0.64 27.13
CA LEU A 182 22.24 0.17 28.50
C LEU A 182 21.98 1.34 29.45
N LEU A 183 21.17 1.12 30.48
CA LEU A 183 20.86 2.14 31.49
C LEU A 183 22.07 2.50 32.38
N PRO A 184 22.29 3.77 32.75
CA PRO A 184 21.56 4.95 32.28
C PRO A 184 21.88 5.26 30.81
N VAL A 185 20.83 5.40 29.98
CA VAL A 185 20.95 5.63 28.54
C VAL A 185 20.81 7.11 28.22
N GLU A 186 21.68 7.64 27.36
CA GLU A 186 21.55 9.00 26.86
C GLU A 186 20.39 9.12 25.87
N TYR A 187 19.65 10.23 25.95
CA TYR A 187 18.50 10.45 25.07
C TYR A 187 18.88 10.49 23.58
N ASP A 188 20.09 10.94 23.27
CA ASP A 188 20.59 11.01 21.89
C ASP A 188 20.75 9.62 21.26
N ASN A 189 21.14 8.59 22.03
CA ASN A 189 21.20 7.21 21.53
C ASN A 189 19.79 6.66 21.21
N ILE A 190 18.82 6.94 22.08
CA ILE A 190 17.40 6.60 21.84
C ILE A 190 16.87 7.32 20.60
N ARG A 191 17.22 8.60 20.43
CA ARG A 191 16.83 9.39 19.24
C ARG A 191 17.48 8.83 17.98
N ALA A 192 18.77 8.50 18.02
CA ALA A 192 19.52 7.94 16.89
C ALA A 192 18.89 6.64 16.39
N LEU A 193 18.59 5.69 17.29
CA LEU A 193 17.89 4.46 16.95
C LEU A 193 16.49 4.72 16.37
N THR A 194 15.77 5.71 16.91
CA THR A 194 14.45 6.11 16.39
C THR A 194 14.53 6.66 14.97
N VAL A 195 15.54 7.48 14.67
CA VAL A 195 15.80 8.03 13.34
C VAL A 195 16.20 6.92 12.37
N GLN A 196 17.05 5.98 12.79
CA GLN A 196 17.45 4.83 11.97
C GLN A 196 16.23 3.98 11.59
N MET A 197 15.34 3.68 12.55
CA MET A 197 14.06 3.00 12.28
C MET A 197 13.20 3.78 11.28
N HIS A 198 13.07 5.10 11.46
CA HIS A 198 12.29 5.94 10.57
C HIS A 198 12.83 5.90 9.13
N GLN A 199 14.14 6.05 8.95
CA GLN A 199 14.81 5.97 7.65
C GLN A 199 14.61 4.59 7.00
N GLN A 200 14.73 3.51 7.76
CA GLN A 200 14.56 2.16 7.22
C GLN A 200 13.10 1.90 6.79
N ILE A 201 12.12 2.32 7.59
CA ILE A 201 10.70 2.20 7.25
C ILE A 201 10.37 3.08 6.04
N SER A 202 10.78 4.36 6.04
CA SER A 202 10.48 5.28 4.94
C SER A 202 11.09 4.81 3.62
N SER A 203 12.25 4.13 3.68
CA SER A 203 12.93 3.60 2.49
C SER A 203 12.12 2.57 1.68
N GLY A 204 11.14 1.90 2.29
CA GLY A 204 10.25 0.96 1.60
C GLY A 204 8.89 1.56 1.21
N THR A 205 8.68 2.86 1.43
CA THR A 205 7.41 3.55 1.22
C THR A 205 7.47 4.65 0.15
N LEU A 206 6.31 5.19 -0.22
CA LEU A 206 6.18 6.36 -1.09
C LEU A 206 5.99 7.62 -0.25
N ASP A 207 6.92 7.86 0.68
CA ASP A 207 6.91 9.00 1.60
C ASP A 207 7.24 10.31 0.86
N ALA A 208 6.29 11.26 0.87
CA ALA A 208 6.42 12.53 0.18
C ALA A 208 5.83 13.70 0.97
N PRO A 209 6.33 14.93 0.77
CA PRO A 209 5.73 16.13 1.35
C PRO A 209 4.38 16.50 0.72
N SER A 210 4.10 16.07 -0.51
CA SER A 210 2.84 16.39 -1.21
C SER A 210 2.34 15.23 -2.06
N TRP A 211 1.02 15.17 -2.27
CA TRP A 211 0.42 14.19 -3.18
C TRP A 211 0.80 14.43 -4.64
N LYS A 212 1.06 15.68 -5.01
CA LYS A 212 1.55 16.07 -6.35
C LYS A 212 2.82 15.30 -6.72
N LEU A 213 3.78 15.22 -5.81
CA LEU A 213 5.04 14.50 -6.06
C LEU A 213 4.83 13.00 -6.27
N ILE A 214 3.99 12.36 -5.44
CA ILE A 214 3.64 10.93 -5.62
C ILE A 214 2.98 10.70 -6.98
N ARG A 215 2.07 11.58 -7.38
CA ARG A 215 1.37 11.50 -8.68
C ARG A 215 2.37 11.61 -9.85
N ASN A 216 3.28 12.58 -9.79
CA ASN A 216 4.31 12.79 -10.80
C ASN A 216 5.29 11.63 -10.88
N ALA A 217 5.78 11.13 -9.74
CA ALA A 217 6.70 10.00 -9.67
C ALA A 217 6.07 8.70 -10.22
N LYS A 218 4.78 8.44 -9.92
CA LYS A 218 4.04 7.31 -10.49
C LYS A 218 3.91 7.42 -12.01
N LEU A 219 3.67 8.62 -12.54
CA LEU A 219 3.60 8.84 -13.99
C LEU A 219 4.97 8.68 -14.65
N ALA A 220 6.03 9.26 -14.08
CA ALA A 220 7.40 9.12 -14.57
C ALA A 220 7.81 7.63 -14.65
N ALA A 221 7.60 6.88 -13.58
CA ALA A 221 7.86 5.44 -13.54
C ALA A 221 7.07 4.67 -14.61
N ARG A 222 5.81 5.03 -14.87
CA ARG A 222 4.99 4.41 -15.92
C ARG A 222 5.49 4.75 -17.32
N ILE A 223 5.92 5.99 -17.56
CA ILE A 223 6.47 6.43 -18.85
C ILE A 223 7.81 5.74 -19.14
N TYR A 224 8.67 5.64 -18.11
CA TYR A 224 9.97 4.99 -18.16
C TYR A 224 9.85 3.47 -18.35
N ALA A 225 9.07 2.79 -17.49
CA ALA A 225 8.90 1.34 -17.49
C ALA A 225 7.41 0.94 -17.66
N PRO A 226 6.87 1.01 -18.89
CA PRO A 226 5.45 0.78 -19.21
C PRO A 226 5.04 -0.71 -19.22
N LEU A 227 5.35 -1.42 -18.13
CA LEU A 227 5.17 -2.87 -17.96
C LEU A 227 3.91 -3.24 -17.14
N GLY A 228 3.48 -2.35 -16.24
CA GLY A 228 2.36 -2.64 -15.35
C GLY A 228 2.60 -3.91 -14.53
N THR A 229 1.70 -4.90 -14.61
CA THR A 229 1.85 -6.15 -13.84
C THR A 229 2.80 -7.19 -14.44
N THR A 230 3.50 -6.88 -15.55
CA THR A 230 4.60 -7.75 -16.02
C THR A 230 5.87 -7.55 -15.20
N MET A 231 6.02 -6.41 -14.53
CA MET A 231 7.01 -6.19 -13.47
C MET A 231 6.44 -6.55 -12.09
N SER A 232 7.35 -6.84 -11.17
CA SER A 232 7.11 -6.99 -9.72
C SER A 232 6.48 -5.73 -9.12
N LEU A 233 5.59 -5.87 -8.12
CA LEU A 233 5.10 -4.71 -7.37
C LEU A 233 6.23 -4.04 -6.57
N GLY A 234 7.19 -4.83 -6.09
CA GLY A 234 8.38 -4.32 -5.41
C GLY A 234 9.25 -3.48 -6.34
N ASP A 235 9.50 -3.97 -7.55
CA ASP A 235 10.29 -3.24 -8.56
C ASP A 235 9.56 -1.96 -8.99
N TYR A 236 8.24 -2.03 -9.20
CA TYR A 236 7.42 -0.85 -9.47
C TYR A 236 7.57 0.21 -8.37
N VAL A 237 7.41 -0.18 -7.10
CA VAL A 237 7.54 0.75 -5.96
C VAL A 237 8.94 1.34 -5.87
N ARG A 238 10.00 0.55 -6.12
CA ARG A 238 11.38 1.05 -6.13
C ARG A 238 11.60 2.10 -7.21
N VAL A 239 11.16 1.84 -8.44
CA VAL A 239 11.28 2.81 -9.55
C VAL A 239 10.52 4.10 -9.23
N VAL A 240 9.27 3.99 -8.75
CA VAL A 240 8.48 5.17 -8.32
C VAL A 240 9.22 5.94 -7.23
N ARG A 241 9.79 5.24 -6.24
CA ARG A 241 10.54 5.87 -5.16
C ARG A 241 11.79 6.59 -5.68
N THR A 242 12.55 6.01 -6.61
CA THR A 242 13.74 6.67 -7.17
C THR A 242 13.39 8.01 -7.82
N PHE A 243 12.32 8.07 -8.63
CA PHE A 243 11.83 9.35 -9.17
C PHE A 243 11.33 10.29 -8.07
N LEU A 244 10.64 9.76 -7.07
CA LEU A 244 10.09 10.54 -5.97
C LEU A 244 11.16 11.24 -5.15
N GLU A 245 12.23 10.54 -4.74
CA GLU A 245 13.33 11.15 -3.98
C GLU A 245 14.03 12.24 -4.80
N ALA A 246 14.20 12.03 -6.10
CA ALA A 246 14.82 13.03 -6.95
C ALA A 246 13.95 14.29 -7.11
N PHE A 247 12.62 14.14 -7.26
CA PHE A 247 11.72 15.29 -7.24
C PHE A 247 11.67 15.98 -5.87
N LYS A 248 11.76 15.23 -4.76
CA LYS A 248 11.83 15.79 -3.40
C LYS A 248 13.08 16.64 -3.21
N LEU A 249 14.25 16.12 -3.59
CA LEU A 249 15.52 16.85 -3.50
C LEU A 249 15.47 18.14 -4.33
N ALA A 250 14.96 18.06 -5.56
CA ALA A 250 14.82 19.23 -6.41
C ALA A 250 13.86 20.28 -5.84
N GLU A 251 12.80 19.93 -5.11
CA GLU A 251 11.87 20.91 -4.51
C GLU A 251 12.38 21.57 -3.22
N GLN A 252 13.47 21.08 -2.60
CA GLN A 252 13.99 21.67 -1.37
C GLN A 252 14.60 23.08 -1.61
N PRO A 253 14.40 24.04 -0.68
CA PRO A 253 15.06 25.33 -0.75
C PRO A 253 16.57 25.16 -0.49
N VAL A 254 17.39 25.70 -1.39
CA VAL A 254 18.85 25.68 -1.24
C VAL A 254 19.25 26.68 -0.15
N SER A 255 19.86 26.23 0.95
CA SER A 255 20.35 27.11 2.02
C SER A 255 21.44 28.06 1.50
N GLU A 256 21.39 29.34 1.86
CA GLU A 256 22.15 30.42 1.20
C GLU A 256 23.65 30.47 1.52
N SER A 257 24.17 29.76 2.51
CA SER A 257 25.57 29.89 2.94
C SER A 257 26.54 28.99 2.14
N GLY A 258 27.38 29.56 1.26
CA GLY A 258 28.45 28.84 0.56
C GLY A 258 29.51 29.74 -0.11
N SER A 259 30.74 29.26 -0.19
CA SER A 259 31.98 29.93 -0.63
C SER A 259 32.21 29.93 -2.16
N GLU A 260 33.13 30.74 -2.69
CA GLU A 260 33.32 31.02 -4.13
C GLU A 260 33.55 29.79 -5.04
N GLY A 261 34.21 28.73 -4.54
CA GLY A 261 34.40 27.47 -5.28
C GLY A 261 33.13 26.60 -5.35
N GLU A 262 32.20 26.80 -4.43
CA GLU A 262 30.91 26.10 -4.41
C GLU A 262 29.91 26.73 -5.40
N LEU A 263 30.14 27.96 -5.87
CA LEU A 263 29.22 28.67 -6.77
C LEU A 263 29.08 28.00 -8.15
N ALA A 264 30.15 27.52 -8.78
CA ALA A 264 30.07 26.87 -10.10
C ALA A 264 29.34 25.50 -10.03
N ASN A 265 29.64 24.70 -9.00
CA ASN A 265 28.92 23.46 -8.73
C ASN A 265 27.46 23.73 -8.33
N ARG A 266 27.20 24.83 -7.61
CA ARG A 266 25.86 25.28 -7.22
C ARG A 266 25.05 25.77 -8.40
N GLU A 267 25.64 26.47 -9.37
CA GLU A 267 24.98 26.83 -10.62
C GLU A 267 24.61 25.59 -11.44
N GLY A 268 25.51 24.60 -11.54
CA GLY A 268 25.24 23.32 -12.19
C GLY A 268 24.09 22.58 -11.52
N ALA A 269 24.13 22.44 -10.19
CA ALA A 269 23.08 21.81 -9.40
C ALA A 269 21.74 22.55 -9.52
N LEU A 270 21.73 23.88 -9.45
CA LEU A 270 20.52 24.68 -9.60
C LEU A 270 19.91 24.53 -10.99
N ARG A 271 20.74 24.47 -12.05
CA ARG A 271 20.27 24.21 -13.41
C ARG A 271 19.63 22.82 -13.51
N GLU A 272 20.23 21.79 -12.94
CA GLU A 272 19.64 20.45 -12.89
C GLU A 272 18.33 20.44 -12.10
N ASP A 273 18.28 21.04 -10.91
CA ASP A 273 17.06 21.16 -10.12
C ASP A 273 15.94 21.87 -10.88
N THR A 274 16.26 22.93 -11.62
CA THR A 274 15.26 23.63 -12.45
C THR A 274 14.75 22.75 -13.59
N LYS A 275 15.59 21.92 -14.21
CA LYS A 275 15.17 20.94 -15.22
C LYS A 275 14.25 19.89 -14.62
N ILE A 276 14.59 19.37 -13.43
CA ILE A 276 13.80 18.37 -12.69
C ILE A 276 12.44 18.95 -12.29
N ARG A 277 12.39 20.17 -11.76
CA ARG A 277 11.13 20.88 -11.43
C ARG A 277 10.26 21.09 -12.67
N ARG A 278 10.85 21.51 -13.80
CA ARG A 278 10.14 21.65 -15.08
C ARG A 278 9.57 20.31 -15.54
N LEU A 279 10.37 19.24 -15.49
CA LEU A 279 9.89 17.88 -15.82
C LEU A 279 8.71 17.46 -14.94
N GLY A 280 8.78 17.70 -13.63
CA GLY A 280 7.67 17.45 -12.72
C GLY A 280 6.39 18.22 -13.07
N ASN A 281 6.52 19.49 -13.46
CA ASN A 281 5.37 20.29 -13.88
C ASN A 281 4.77 19.82 -15.21
N ASP A 282 5.61 19.46 -16.20
CA ASP A 282 5.14 18.95 -17.49
C ASP A 282 4.45 17.58 -17.35
N LEU A 283 4.97 16.72 -16.47
CA LEU A 283 4.32 15.46 -16.09
C LEU A 283 2.95 15.71 -15.45
N LYS A 284 2.83 16.70 -14.56
CA LYS A 284 1.53 17.09 -13.97
C LYS A 284 0.54 17.48 -15.06
N VAL A 285 0.93 18.38 -15.97
CA VAL A 285 0.09 18.84 -17.08
C VAL A 285 -0.37 17.65 -17.93
N TYR A 286 0.54 16.75 -18.28
CA TYR A 286 0.19 15.53 -19.02
C TYR A 286 -0.79 14.64 -18.25
N GLN A 287 -0.56 14.41 -16.96
CA GLN A 287 -1.45 13.59 -16.13
C GLN A 287 -2.85 14.21 -15.99
N ASP A 288 -2.94 15.54 -15.93
CA ASP A 288 -4.21 16.28 -15.92
C ASP A 288 -4.96 16.11 -17.24
N MET A 289 -4.28 16.19 -18.38
CA MET A 289 -4.91 15.95 -19.68
C MET A 289 -5.40 14.50 -19.82
N LEU A 290 -4.60 13.51 -19.39
CA LEU A 290 -5.02 12.10 -19.37
C LEU A 290 -6.27 11.90 -18.49
N ALA A 291 -6.32 12.55 -17.32
CA ALA A 291 -7.45 12.47 -16.40
C ALA A 291 -8.71 13.12 -16.97
N ARG A 292 -8.60 14.33 -17.54
CA ARG A 292 -9.70 15.05 -18.20
C ARG A 292 -10.33 14.24 -19.33
N TRP A 293 -9.51 13.63 -20.18
CA TRP A 293 -9.99 12.75 -21.27
C TRP A 293 -10.40 11.36 -20.77
N GLY A 294 -10.02 10.98 -19.55
CA GLY A 294 -10.30 9.67 -18.98
C GLY A 294 -9.64 8.52 -19.75
N ILE A 295 -8.44 8.75 -20.26
CA ILE A 295 -7.62 7.76 -20.99
C ILE A 295 -6.33 7.44 -20.22
N LYS A 296 -5.72 6.28 -20.52
CA LYS A 296 -4.47 5.84 -19.89
C LYS A 296 -3.26 6.14 -20.79
N ASP A 297 -2.10 6.34 -20.19
CA ASP A 297 -0.81 6.48 -20.92
C ASP A 297 -0.59 5.34 -21.93
N ASP A 298 -0.87 4.08 -21.56
CA ASP A 298 -0.71 2.91 -22.45
C ASP A 298 -1.46 3.06 -23.79
N ARG A 299 -2.58 3.81 -23.80
CA ARG A 299 -3.35 4.10 -25.02
C ARG A 299 -2.76 5.20 -25.88
N VAL A 300 -2.07 6.15 -25.27
CA VAL A 300 -1.32 7.20 -25.98
C VAL A 300 -0.02 6.62 -26.55
N ARG A 301 0.63 5.72 -25.80
CA ARG A 301 1.86 5.02 -26.23
C ARG A 301 1.66 4.20 -27.51
N LYS A 302 0.56 3.44 -27.59
CA LYS A 302 0.29 2.48 -28.67
C LYS A 302 -0.98 2.90 -29.43
N PRO A 303 -0.88 3.80 -30.44
CA PRO A 303 -2.03 4.19 -31.24
C PRO A 303 -2.65 2.97 -31.92
N LEU A 304 -3.97 2.99 -32.03
CA LEU A 304 -4.74 1.93 -32.68
C LEU A 304 -5.45 2.51 -33.90
N PRO A 305 -5.48 1.81 -35.04
CA PRO A 305 -6.27 2.25 -36.19
C PRO A 305 -7.76 2.17 -35.86
N ALA A 306 -8.56 3.05 -36.48
CA ALA A 306 -9.97 3.23 -36.18
C ALA A 306 -10.79 1.94 -36.28
N HIS A 307 -10.55 1.12 -37.30
CA HIS A 307 -11.24 -0.17 -37.47
C HIS A 307 -10.99 -1.14 -36.32
N ILE A 308 -9.77 -1.17 -35.75
CA ILE A 308 -9.44 -1.98 -34.56
C ILE A 308 -10.13 -1.42 -33.32
N ILE A 309 -10.23 -0.09 -33.20
CA ILE A 309 -10.95 0.56 -32.09
C ILE A 309 -12.42 0.14 -32.14
N ILE A 310 -13.08 0.28 -33.29
CA ILE A 310 -14.49 -0.07 -33.50
C ILE A 310 -14.73 -1.56 -33.20
N TYR A 311 -13.93 -2.45 -33.79
CA TYR A 311 -14.02 -3.89 -33.51
C TYR A 311 -13.88 -4.19 -32.01
N ARG A 312 -12.88 -3.60 -31.34
CA ARG A 312 -12.66 -3.82 -29.91
C ARG A 312 -13.76 -3.23 -29.04
N ILE A 313 -14.42 -2.15 -29.45
CA ILE A 313 -15.58 -1.59 -28.75
C ILE A 313 -16.69 -2.64 -28.64
N PHE A 314 -17.07 -3.26 -29.76
CA PHE A 314 -18.10 -4.30 -29.77
C PHE A 314 -17.71 -5.52 -28.93
N VAL A 315 -16.48 -6.02 -29.08
CA VAL A 315 -15.98 -7.15 -28.28
C VAL A 315 -15.98 -6.82 -26.78
N ARG A 316 -15.53 -5.63 -26.39
CA ARG A 316 -15.45 -5.23 -24.97
C ARG A 316 -16.83 -4.98 -24.37
N LEU A 317 -17.75 -4.38 -25.12
CA LEU A 317 -19.12 -4.16 -24.70
C LEU A 317 -19.86 -5.49 -24.54
N GLY A 318 -19.84 -6.34 -25.56
CA GLY A 318 -20.49 -7.66 -25.52
C GLY A 318 -19.94 -8.51 -24.38
N TRP A 319 -18.62 -8.52 -24.19
CA TRP A 319 -17.99 -9.24 -23.08
C TRP A 319 -18.34 -8.67 -21.70
N ALA A 320 -18.44 -7.33 -21.57
CA ALA A 320 -18.86 -6.69 -20.33
C ALA A 320 -20.32 -7.03 -19.99
N ILE A 321 -21.22 -7.00 -20.97
CA ILE A 321 -22.64 -7.38 -20.80
C ILE A 321 -22.73 -8.85 -20.37
N PHE A 322 -22.07 -9.76 -21.09
CA PHE A 322 -22.08 -11.18 -20.76
C PHE A 322 -21.61 -11.44 -19.31
N LEU A 323 -20.45 -10.91 -18.93
CA LEU A 323 -19.91 -11.07 -17.58
C LEU A 323 -20.78 -10.45 -16.50
N PHE A 324 -21.37 -9.28 -16.79
CA PHE A 324 -22.29 -8.65 -15.87
C PHE A 324 -23.54 -9.52 -15.65
N THR A 325 -24.15 -10.02 -16.73
CA THR A 325 -25.34 -10.87 -16.68
C THR A 325 -25.12 -12.13 -15.85
N ILE A 326 -24.02 -12.87 -16.08
CA ILE A 326 -23.73 -14.08 -15.29
C ILE A 326 -23.42 -13.75 -13.82
N SER A 327 -22.99 -12.53 -13.51
CA SER A 327 -22.73 -12.09 -12.14
C SER A 327 -23.98 -11.70 -11.36
N ILE A 328 -25.11 -11.42 -12.04
CA ILE A 328 -26.34 -10.92 -11.41
C ILE A 328 -26.80 -11.78 -10.23
N PRO A 329 -26.93 -13.12 -10.33
CA PRO A 329 -27.46 -13.92 -9.23
C PRO A 329 -26.63 -13.78 -7.94
N GLY A 330 -25.30 -13.81 -8.04
CA GLY A 330 -24.45 -13.58 -6.88
C GLY A 330 -24.36 -12.12 -6.46
N LEU A 331 -24.49 -11.16 -7.39
CA LEU A 331 -24.56 -9.73 -7.05
C LEU A 331 -25.83 -9.37 -6.27
N LEU A 332 -26.94 -10.08 -6.51
CA LEU A 332 -28.15 -9.95 -5.67
C LEU A 332 -27.87 -10.34 -4.22
N LEU A 333 -27.08 -11.41 -4.00
CA LEU A 333 -26.61 -11.77 -2.65
C LEU A 333 -25.64 -10.73 -2.06
N TRP A 334 -24.84 -10.06 -2.90
CA TRP A 334 -23.98 -8.96 -2.45
C TRP A 334 -24.72 -7.65 -2.20
N LEU A 335 -25.93 -7.47 -2.72
CA LEU A 335 -26.64 -6.19 -2.65
C LEU A 335 -26.83 -5.70 -1.19
N PRO A 336 -27.30 -6.52 -0.23
CA PRO A 336 -27.38 -6.10 1.17
C PRO A 336 -26.02 -5.72 1.77
N VAL A 337 -24.96 -6.44 1.37
CA VAL A 337 -23.59 -6.17 1.82
C VAL A 337 -23.08 -4.83 1.30
N PHE A 338 -23.31 -4.53 0.01
CA PHE A 338 -22.95 -3.24 -0.58
C PHE A 338 -23.75 -2.09 0.01
N ILE A 339 -25.04 -2.27 0.26
CA ILE A 339 -25.88 -1.25 0.90
C ILE A 339 -25.39 -0.98 2.33
N ALA A 340 -25.20 -2.03 3.14
CA ALA A 340 -24.74 -1.91 4.52
C ALA A 340 -23.38 -1.20 4.60
N THR A 341 -22.42 -1.61 3.76
CA THR A 341 -21.09 -0.96 3.70
C THR A 341 -21.15 0.47 3.18
N PHE A 342 -21.98 0.76 2.17
CA PHE A 342 -22.15 2.11 1.64
C PHE A 342 -22.75 3.05 2.68
N ILE A 343 -23.80 2.63 3.39
CA ILE A 343 -24.44 3.41 4.45
C ILE A 343 -23.46 3.65 5.60
N ALA A 344 -22.77 2.61 6.06
CA ALA A 344 -21.80 2.72 7.15
C ALA A 344 -20.66 3.70 6.82
N VAL A 345 -20.04 3.56 5.64
CA VAL A 345 -18.96 4.44 5.19
C VAL A 345 -19.46 5.87 4.96
N SER A 346 -20.66 6.05 4.40
CA SER A 346 -21.21 7.39 4.14
C SER A 346 -21.56 8.13 5.43
N ARG A 347 -22.09 7.42 6.44
CA ARG A 347 -22.32 8.00 7.78
C ARG A 347 -21.00 8.37 8.44
N PHE A 348 -20.00 7.48 8.40
CA PHE A 348 -18.69 7.73 9.00
C PHE A 348 -17.91 8.88 8.35
N LYS A 349 -18.00 9.04 7.03
CA LYS A 349 -17.39 10.18 6.33
C LYS A 349 -17.94 11.54 6.76
N ARG A 350 -19.12 11.59 7.40
CA ARG A 350 -19.75 12.84 7.88
C ARG A 350 -19.35 13.20 9.31
N THR A 351 -18.68 12.31 10.05
CA THR A 351 -18.46 12.49 11.50
C THR A 351 -17.13 13.13 11.88
N GLY A 352 -16.23 13.44 10.93
CA GLY A 352 -14.91 13.98 11.27
C GLY A 352 -14.10 14.55 10.10
N PRO A 353 -12.90 15.07 10.37
CA PRO A 353 -12.01 15.63 9.37
C PRO A 353 -11.56 14.56 8.36
N VAL A 354 -11.25 14.98 7.12
CA VAL A 354 -10.93 14.08 6.00
C VAL A 354 -9.76 13.13 6.32
N TRP A 355 -8.73 13.62 7.00
CA TRP A 355 -7.48 12.90 7.28
C TRP A 355 -7.64 11.70 8.22
N ASP A 356 -8.58 11.78 9.17
CA ASP A 356 -8.87 10.78 10.21
C ASP A 356 -10.09 9.91 9.84
N THR A 357 -10.91 10.38 8.88
CA THR A 357 -12.01 9.57 8.36
C THR A 357 -11.54 8.66 7.22
N TRP A 358 -10.54 9.04 6.44
CA TRP A 358 -10.14 8.28 5.25
C TRP A 358 -9.22 7.08 5.52
N ASP A 359 -8.45 7.09 6.61
CA ASP A 359 -7.60 5.98 7.03
C ASP A 359 -8.41 4.83 7.67
N GLU A 360 -9.59 5.09 8.24
CA GLU A 360 -10.48 4.04 8.77
C GLU A 360 -11.51 3.50 7.76
N ILE A 361 -11.63 4.07 6.54
CA ILE A 361 -12.60 3.61 5.53
C ILE A 361 -12.47 2.12 5.25
N ALA A 362 -11.23 1.61 5.14
CA ALA A 362 -11.01 0.19 4.83
C ALA A 362 -11.45 -0.71 5.99
N GLN A 363 -11.23 -0.28 7.24
CA GLN A 363 -11.70 -0.97 8.44
C GLN A 363 -13.23 -1.08 8.45
N TYR A 364 -13.94 0.02 8.22
CA TYR A 364 -15.41 0.00 8.16
C TYR A 364 -15.93 -0.93 7.06
N LYS A 365 -15.33 -0.87 5.87
CA LYS A 365 -15.69 -1.79 4.76
C LYS A 365 -15.46 -3.25 5.13
N LEU A 366 -14.37 -3.56 5.81
CA LEU A 366 -14.04 -4.92 6.22
C LEU A 366 -15.04 -5.45 7.25
N ILE A 367 -15.32 -4.68 8.30
CA ILE A 367 -16.20 -5.11 9.40
C ILE A 367 -17.64 -5.23 8.92
N TYR A 368 -18.21 -4.15 8.37
CA TYR A 368 -19.59 -4.17 7.91
C TYR A 368 -19.78 -5.15 6.75
N GLY A 369 -18.77 -5.29 5.89
CA GLY A 369 -18.77 -6.28 4.82
C GLY A 369 -18.78 -7.72 5.34
N LEU A 370 -17.98 -8.02 6.38
CA LEU A 370 -17.94 -9.34 7.00
C LEU A 370 -19.26 -9.66 7.70
N VAL A 371 -19.76 -8.76 8.55
CA VAL A 371 -20.98 -8.97 9.33
C VAL A 371 -22.18 -9.19 8.41
N SER A 372 -22.42 -8.25 7.49
CA SER A 372 -23.52 -8.39 6.54
C SER A 372 -23.36 -9.60 5.63
N GLY A 373 -22.13 -9.95 5.22
CA GLY A 373 -21.86 -11.15 4.45
C GLY A 373 -22.18 -12.45 5.20
N VAL A 374 -21.83 -12.54 6.49
CA VAL A 374 -22.19 -13.68 7.34
C VAL A 374 -23.70 -13.78 7.53
N CYS A 375 -24.39 -12.64 7.73
CA CYS A 375 -25.85 -12.63 7.82
C CYS A 375 -26.50 -13.10 6.53
N VAL A 376 -26.08 -12.59 5.37
CA VAL A 376 -26.58 -13.03 4.05
C VAL A 376 -26.34 -14.53 3.86
N TRP A 377 -25.15 -15.02 4.19
CA TRP A 377 -24.82 -16.43 4.09
C TRP A 377 -25.71 -17.29 4.99
N GLY A 378 -25.83 -16.94 6.27
CA GLY A 378 -26.67 -17.65 7.24
C GLY A 378 -28.15 -17.66 6.85
N ILE A 379 -28.70 -16.52 6.43
CA ILE A 379 -30.07 -16.42 5.94
C ILE A 379 -30.26 -17.30 4.69
N SER A 380 -29.31 -17.28 3.76
CA SER A 380 -29.38 -18.11 2.55
C SER A 380 -29.40 -19.60 2.88
N VAL A 381 -28.60 -20.04 3.86
CA VAL A 381 -28.57 -21.43 4.32
C VAL A 381 -29.90 -21.82 4.99
N LEU A 382 -30.46 -20.95 5.85
CA LEU A 382 -31.73 -21.19 6.52
C LEU A 382 -32.91 -21.28 5.54
N LEU A 383 -32.96 -20.38 4.56
CA LEU A 383 -34.02 -20.34 3.54
C LEU A 383 -33.98 -21.54 2.58
N THR A 384 -32.90 -22.32 2.57
CA THR A 384 -32.70 -23.43 1.64
C THR A 384 -32.72 -24.79 2.31
N LEU A 385 -33.23 -24.90 3.54
CA LEU A 385 -33.49 -26.19 4.18
C LEU A 385 -34.50 -27.01 3.36
N PRO A 386 -34.23 -28.30 3.08
CA PRO A 386 -33.22 -29.18 3.70
C PRO A 386 -31.84 -29.23 2.98
N PHE A 387 -31.64 -28.50 1.88
CA PHE A 387 -30.39 -28.52 1.09
C PHE A 387 -29.24 -27.69 1.69
N ALA A 388 -29.35 -27.30 2.97
CA ALA A 388 -28.40 -26.46 3.69
C ALA A 388 -26.91 -26.87 3.55
N PRO A 389 -26.53 -28.17 3.59
CA PRO A 389 -25.13 -28.56 3.43
C PRO A 389 -24.55 -28.16 2.06
N ILE A 390 -25.36 -28.24 1.01
CA ILE A 390 -24.96 -27.88 -0.35
C ILE A 390 -24.89 -26.35 -0.47
N THR A 391 -25.93 -25.64 -0.03
CA THR A 391 -26.00 -24.18 -0.14
C THR A 391 -24.99 -23.47 0.75
N ALA A 392 -24.63 -24.05 1.90
CA ALA A 392 -23.57 -23.54 2.78
C ALA A 392 -22.22 -23.43 2.06
N LEU A 393 -21.92 -24.34 1.13
CA LEU A 393 -20.71 -24.29 0.30
C LEU A 393 -20.91 -23.49 -1.00
N LEU A 394 -22.05 -23.67 -1.67
CA LEU A 394 -22.32 -23.02 -2.95
C LEU A 394 -22.49 -21.50 -2.83
N VAL A 395 -23.16 -20.99 -1.78
CA VAL A 395 -23.43 -19.55 -1.63
C VAL A 395 -22.15 -18.73 -1.56
N PRO A 396 -21.16 -19.03 -0.68
CA PRO A 396 -19.88 -18.33 -0.69
C PRO A 396 -19.13 -18.47 -2.02
N GLY A 397 -19.23 -19.63 -2.68
CA GLY A 397 -18.64 -19.88 -4.00
C GLY A 397 -19.25 -18.99 -5.09
N LEU A 398 -20.58 -18.89 -5.13
CA LEU A 398 -21.32 -18.05 -6.06
C LEU A 398 -21.06 -16.56 -5.80
N MET A 399 -21.09 -16.13 -4.53
CA MET A 399 -20.73 -14.77 -4.13
C MET A 399 -19.30 -14.42 -4.57
N TRP A 400 -18.35 -15.33 -4.39
CA TRP A 400 -16.97 -15.13 -4.84
C TRP A 400 -16.87 -15.01 -6.36
N MET A 401 -17.53 -15.91 -7.10
CA MET A 401 -17.51 -15.90 -8.57
C MET A 401 -18.21 -14.68 -9.15
N ALA A 402 -19.32 -14.22 -8.56
CA ALA A 402 -20.01 -13.01 -8.99
C ALA A 402 -19.14 -11.77 -8.84
N LEU A 403 -18.42 -11.60 -7.72
CA LEU A 403 -17.42 -10.54 -7.61
C LEU A 403 -16.36 -10.67 -8.69
N ARG A 404 -15.88 -11.88 -8.95
CA ARG A 404 -14.82 -12.09 -9.95
C ARG A 404 -15.27 -11.69 -11.35
N TRP A 405 -16.45 -12.12 -11.77
CA TRP A 405 -17.04 -11.75 -13.06
C TRP A 405 -17.34 -10.26 -13.14
N MET A 406 -17.87 -9.66 -12.07
CA MET A 406 -18.13 -8.22 -12.00
C MET A 406 -16.85 -7.39 -12.19
N GLU A 407 -15.73 -7.81 -11.64
CA GLU A 407 -14.45 -7.10 -11.83
C GLU A 407 -13.94 -7.14 -13.26
N ASP A 408 -14.10 -8.29 -13.92
CA ASP A 408 -13.73 -8.45 -15.32
C ASP A 408 -14.71 -7.71 -16.24
N ALA A 409 -15.99 -7.64 -15.86
CA ALA A 409 -17.00 -6.81 -16.51
C ALA A 409 -16.63 -5.33 -16.40
N ILE A 410 -16.28 -4.83 -15.20
CA ILE A 410 -15.81 -3.46 -14.98
C ILE A 410 -14.52 -3.17 -15.77
N SER A 411 -13.58 -4.13 -15.82
CA SER A 411 -12.35 -3.98 -16.59
C SER A 411 -12.63 -3.89 -18.10
N ALA A 412 -13.52 -4.75 -18.61
CA ALA A 412 -13.96 -4.74 -20.01
C ALA A 412 -14.72 -3.44 -20.35
N PHE A 413 -15.65 -3.02 -19.49
CA PHE A 413 -16.41 -1.79 -19.65
C PHE A 413 -15.51 -0.54 -19.59
N ARG A 414 -14.52 -0.51 -18.70
CA ARG A 414 -13.51 0.56 -18.68
C ARG A 414 -12.71 0.62 -19.98
N ALA A 415 -12.32 -0.54 -20.52
CA ALA A 415 -11.64 -0.58 -21.81
C ALA A 415 -12.55 -0.09 -22.95
N PHE A 416 -13.84 -0.46 -22.94
CA PHE A 416 -14.85 0.08 -23.85
C PHE A 416 -14.96 1.60 -23.73
N ALA A 417 -15.15 2.14 -22.53
CA ALA A 417 -15.28 3.58 -22.30
C ALA A 417 -14.04 4.36 -22.75
N ALA A 418 -12.84 3.83 -22.48
CA ALA A 418 -11.59 4.41 -22.95
C ALA A 418 -11.48 4.42 -24.49
N LEU A 419 -11.92 3.36 -25.17
CA LEU A 419 -11.93 3.30 -26.64
C LEU A 419 -12.95 4.29 -27.25
N MET A 420 -14.13 4.41 -26.64
CA MET A 420 -15.13 5.41 -27.04
C MET A 420 -14.59 6.85 -26.88
N ARG A 421 -13.88 7.13 -25.79
CA ARG A 421 -13.23 8.42 -25.56
C ARG A 421 -12.14 8.72 -26.58
N LEU A 422 -11.31 7.72 -26.92
CA LEU A 422 -10.29 7.87 -27.98
C LEU A 422 -10.90 8.20 -29.33
N LEU A 423 -12.02 7.58 -29.69
CA LEU A 423 -12.72 7.87 -30.95
C LEU A 423 -13.27 9.30 -30.98
N ARG A 424 -13.72 9.82 -29.83
CA ARG A 424 -14.25 11.20 -29.70
C ARG A 424 -13.20 12.29 -29.63
N MET A 425 -11.97 11.98 -29.21
CA MET A 425 -10.92 12.98 -28.94
C MET A 425 -10.42 13.70 -30.21
N GLY A 426 -10.67 13.15 -31.40
CA GLY A 426 -10.17 13.70 -32.65
C GLY A 426 -8.68 13.47 -32.87
N GLN A 427 -8.25 13.45 -34.14
CA GLN A 427 -6.86 13.12 -34.50
C GLN A 427 -5.87 14.19 -34.04
N SER A 428 -6.21 15.47 -34.14
CA SER A 428 -5.32 16.58 -33.77
C SER A 428 -4.98 16.59 -32.28
N CYS A 429 -5.98 16.41 -31.40
CA CYS A 429 -5.75 16.35 -29.96
C CYS A 429 -4.96 15.09 -29.56
N PHE A 430 -5.27 13.94 -30.19
CA PHE A 430 -4.47 12.73 -29.99
C PHE A 430 -3.00 12.93 -30.41
N ALA A 431 -2.76 13.56 -31.56
CA ALA A 431 -1.41 13.85 -32.05
C ALA A 431 -0.65 14.76 -31.08
N GLN A 432 -1.29 15.80 -30.53
CA GLN A 432 -0.69 16.65 -29.50
C GLN A 432 -0.32 15.87 -28.23
N LEU A 433 -1.23 15.03 -27.72
CA LEU A 433 -0.96 14.19 -26.55
C LEU A 433 0.16 13.18 -26.81
N HIS A 434 0.20 12.60 -28.00
CA HIS A 434 1.24 11.66 -28.40
C HIS A 434 2.61 12.34 -28.52
N ALA A 435 2.67 13.53 -29.13
CA ALA A 435 3.88 14.32 -29.22
C ALA A 435 4.41 14.74 -27.84
N MET A 436 3.53 15.22 -26.96
CA MET A 436 3.89 15.58 -25.58
C MET A 436 4.41 14.36 -24.81
N ARG A 437 3.75 13.20 -24.94
CA ARG A 437 4.23 11.95 -24.34
C ARG A 437 5.61 11.55 -24.88
N LYS A 438 5.86 11.70 -26.18
CA LYS A 438 7.16 11.38 -26.78
C LYS A 438 8.28 12.25 -26.18
N GLY A 439 8.09 13.56 -26.12
CA GLY A 439 9.06 14.46 -25.50
C GLY A 439 9.25 14.21 -24.00
N LEU A 440 8.18 13.88 -23.26
CA LEU A 440 8.29 13.45 -21.87
C LEU A 440 9.06 12.14 -21.73
N HIS A 441 8.82 11.16 -22.62
CA HIS A 441 9.51 9.88 -22.57
C HIS A 441 11.01 10.01 -22.78
N GLU A 442 11.45 10.86 -23.72
CA GLU A 442 12.88 11.15 -23.94
C GLU A 442 13.51 11.74 -22.67
N ARG A 443 12.93 12.82 -22.13
CA ARG A 443 13.44 13.49 -20.91
C ARG A 443 13.39 12.62 -19.66
N VAL A 444 12.32 11.84 -19.48
CA VAL A 444 12.19 10.91 -18.35
C VAL A 444 13.23 9.80 -18.45
N THR A 445 13.46 9.25 -19.64
CA THR A 445 14.45 8.19 -19.86
C THR A 445 15.87 8.71 -19.67
N GLU A 446 16.18 9.88 -20.21
CA GLU A 446 17.47 10.55 -19.98
C GLU A 446 17.73 10.76 -18.49
N PHE A 447 16.76 11.33 -17.78
CA PHE A 447 16.86 11.55 -16.33
C PHE A 447 17.02 10.22 -15.57
N ALA A 448 16.25 9.19 -15.92
CA ALA A 448 16.30 7.89 -15.29
C ALA A 448 17.69 7.22 -15.42
N VAL A 449 18.26 7.25 -16.62
CA VAL A 449 19.51 6.54 -16.92
C VAL A 449 20.72 7.34 -16.46
N ASN A 450 20.79 8.63 -16.81
CA ASN A 450 21.98 9.43 -16.61
C ASN A 450 22.08 9.97 -15.17
N THR A 451 20.96 10.31 -14.54
CA THR A 451 20.94 10.92 -13.20
C THR A 451 20.58 9.91 -12.12
N LEU A 452 19.59 9.05 -12.36
CA LEU A 452 19.07 8.13 -11.34
C LEU A 452 19.74 6.75 -11.34
N GLY A 453 20.58 6.45 -12.33
CA GLY A 453 21.27 5.16 -12.45
C GLY A 453 20.31 3.98 -12.69
N LEU A 454 19.13 4.23 -13.24
CA LEU A 454 18.17 3.19 -13.61
C LEU A 454 18.61 2.52 -14.94
N PRO A 455 18.25 1.24 -15.16
CA PRO A 455 18.72 0.50 -16.33
C PRO A 455 18.27 1.15 -17.66
N PRO A 456 19.11 1.15 -18.70
CA PRO A 456 18.78 1.78 -19.98
C PRO A 456 17.65 1.09 -20.74
N ASP A 457 17.51 -0.23 -20.60
CA ASP A 457 16.38 -1.00 -21.15
C ASP A 457 15.48 -1.54 -20.01
N PRO A 458 14.54 -0.73 -19.51
CA PRO A 458 13.66 -1.16 -18.42
C PRO A 458 12.68 -2.25 -18.85
N GLU A 459 12.26 -2.31 -20.12
CA GLU A 459 11.26 -3.28 -20.56
C GLU A 459 11.82 -4.70 -20.54
N HIS A 460 13.07 -4.88 -20.97
CA HIS A 460 13.76 -6.16 -20.85
C HIS A 460 14.15 -6.45 -19.40
N TYR A 461 14.87 -5.50 -18.76
CA TYR A 461 15.40 -5.69 -17.41
C TYR A 461 14.31 -6.07 -16.41
N PHE A 462 13.21 -5.31 -16.32
CA PHE A 462 12.16 -5.57 -15.32
C PHE A 462 11.20 -6.70 -15.70
N ALA A 463 11.10 -7.07 -16.99
CA ALA A 463 10.35 -8.24 -17.41
C ALA A 463 11.03 -9.55 -16.97
N GLU A 464 12.37 -9.55 -16.96
CA GLU A 464 13.18 -10.69 -16.53
C GLU A 464 13.49 -10.66 -15.04
N SER A 465 13.80 -9.47 -14.50
CA SER A 465 14.14 -9.28 -13.08
C SER A 465 12.98 -9.73 -12.20
N GLY A 466 13.26 -10.52 -11.17
CA GLY A 466 12.27 -10.94 -10.17
C GLY A 466 11.58 -12.27 -10.45
N GLY A 467 11.07 -12.89 -9.38
CA GLY A 467 10.61 -14.28 -9.37
C GLY A 467 9.15 -14.47 -9.79
N LYS A 468 8.63 -15.68 -9.52
CA LYS A 468 7.18 -15.95 -9.57
C LYS A 468 6.50 -15.31 -8.35
N GLU A 469 6.21 -14.03 -8.46
CA GLU A 469 5.48 -13.27 -7.44
C GLU A 469 3.96 -13.32 -7.67
N LYS A 470 3.21 -13.16 -6.58
CA LYS A 470 1.75 -13.06 -6.66
C LYS A 470 1.38 -11.74 -7.34
N GLY A 471 0.44 -11.79 -8.28
CA GLY A 471 0.01 -10.58 -9.01
C GLY A 471 0.81 -10.25 -10.27
N ARG A 472 1.98 -10.88 -10.49
CA ARG A 472 2.77 -10.74 -11.72
C ARG A 472 2.29 -11.62 -12.87
N VAL A 473 2.32 -11.11 -14.11
CA VAL A 473 1.95 -11.84 -15.34
C VAL A 473 3.21 -12.10 -16.17
N LYS A 474 3.65 -13.36 -16.28
CA LYS A 474 4.80 -13.78 -17.11
C LYS A 474 4.36 -14.63 -18.30
N GLY A 475 4.76 -14.26 -19.52
CA GLY A 475 4.60 -15.07 -20.74
C GLY A 475 3.22 -15.01 -21.42
N ARG A 476 3.19 -15.27 -22.74
CA ARG A 476 1.96 -15.30 -23.57
C ARG A 476 0.95 -16.34 -23.11
N TRP A 477 1.39 -17.52 -22.69
CA TRP A 477 0.49 -18.59 -22.23
C TRP A 477 -0.23 -18.20 -20.93
N ALA A 478 0.48 -17.70 -19.91
CA ALA A 478 -0.17 -17.21 -18.68
C ALA A 478 -1.08 -16.00 -18.93
N SER A 479 -0.82 -15.22 -19.98
CA SER A 479 -1.70 -14.12 -20.40
C SER A 479 -3.01 -14.60 -21.07
N LYS A 480 -3.03 -15.82 -21.62
CA LYS A 480 -4.15 -16.45 -22.33
C LYS A 480 -4.91 -17.47 -21.47
N THR A 481 -4.24 -18.42 -20.80
CA THR A 481 -4.88 -19.51 -20.02
C THR A 481 -5.36 -19.11 -18.63
N LYS A 482 -4.80 -18.05 -18.03
CA LYS A 482 -5.26 -17.55 -16.71
C LYS A 482 -6.49 -16.64 -16.80
N TYR A 483 -7.16 -16.58 -17.94
CA TYR A 483 -8.38 -15.79 -18.10
C TYR A 483 -9.48 -16.24 -17.11
N PHE A 484 -9.49 -17.52 -16.72
CA PHE A 484 -10.38 -18.11 -15.71
C PHE A 484 -9.65 -18.55 -14.42
N SER A 485 -8.67 -17.78 -13.93
CA SER A 485 -8.13 -18.07 -12.59
C SER A 485 -9.15 -17.69 -11.50
N VAL A 486 -9.85 -18.68 -10.96
CA VAL A 486 -10.81 -18.52 -9.83
C VAL A 486 -10.17 -17.80 -8.64
N ARG A 487 -8.86 -17.94 -8.44
CA ARG A 487 -8.13 -17.37 -7.30
C ARG A 487 -7.61 -15.95 -7.51
N ARG A 488 -7.63 -15.38 -8.73
CA ARG A 488 -6.84 -14.16 -9.03
C ARG A 488 -7.55 -13.15 -9.94
N ARG A 489 -7.53 -11.87 -9.51
CA ARG A 489 -7.86 -10.71 -10.34
C ARG A 489 -6.79 -10.46 -11.39
N ARG A 490 -7.18 -10.34 -12.66
CA ARG A 490 -6.29 -9.82 -13.71
C ARG A 490 -6.25 -8.31 -13.60
N LYS A 491 -5.07 -7.77 -13.28
CA LYS A 491 -4.77 -6.35 -13.39
C LYS A 491 -3.74 -6.18 -14.49
N ARG A 492 -3.86 -5.12 -15.29
CA ARG A 492 -2.83 -4.75 -16.27
C ARG A 492 -1.84 -3.75 -15.69
N ASP A 493 -2.26 -3.01 -14.66
CA ASP A 493 -1.50 -1.96 -13.99
C ASP A 493 -1.68 -2.07 -12.47
N TRP A 494 -0.63 -1.79 -11.69
CA TRP A 494 -0.67 -1.80 -10.23
C TRP A 494 -1.54 -0.68 -9.63
N ASN A 495 -1.78 0.39 -10.37
CA ASN A 495 -2.67 1.51 -10.02
C ASN A 495 -4.16 1.20 -10.36
N GLU A 496 -4.50 -0.03 -10.74
CA GLU A 496 -5.84 -0.40 -11.20
C GLU A 496 -6.81 -0.72 -10.04
N THR A 497 -7.75 0.18 -9.77
CA THR A 497 -8.86 -0.01 -8.81
C THR A 497 -10.14 -0.50 -9.51
N LEU A 498 -11.19 -0.84 -8.76
CA LEU A 498 -12.54 -1.14 -9.29
C LEU A 498 -13.33 0.14 -9.59
N ARG A 499 -12.71 1.06 -10.35
CA ARG A 499 -13.31 2.30 -10.83
C ARG A 499 -13.27 2.36 -12.35
N LEU A 500 -14.09 3.21 -12.95
CA LEU A 500 -14.15 3.37 -14.41
C LEU A 500 -13.03 4.24 -14.99
N TYR A 501 -12.20 4.82 -14.13
CA TYR A 501 -11.08 5.69 -14.48
C TYR A 501 -9.94 5.44 -13.49
N ASP A 502 -8.73 5.88 -13.86
CA ASP A 502 -7.57 5.75 -12.98
C ASP A 502 -7.67 6.76 -11.84
N GLN A 503 -7.42 6.29 -10.62
CA GLN A 503 -7.40 7.15 -9.45
C GLN A 503 -6.05 7.84 -9.40
N VAL A 504 -6.03 9.08 -9.85
CA VAL A 504 -4.85 9.95 -9.83
C VAL A 504 -5.08 11.22 -9.03
N ASP A 505 -6.31 11.43 -8.56
CA ASP A 505 -6.72 12.53 -7.71
C ASP A 505 -6.52 12.13 -6.26
N TYR A 506 -5.86 12.99 -5.51
CA TYR A 506 -5.64 12.87 -4.08
C TYR A 506 -6.29 14.09 -3.42
N PRO A 507 -6.57 14.05 -2.10
CA PRO A 507 -7.00 15.24 -1.36
C PRO A 507 -6.02 16.38 -1.61
N GLU A 508 -6.53 17.61 -1.70
CA GLU A 508 -5.67 18.80 -1.78
C GLU A 508 -4.80 18.88 -0.54
N ASP A 509 -3.54 19.29 -0.70
CA ASP A 509 -2.64 19.55 0.41
C ASP A 509 -3.12 20.86 1.07
N GLU A 510 -3.75 20.80 2.26
CA GLU A 510 -4.10 21.99 3.06
C GLU A 510 -2.86 22.66 3.66
#